data_AF-A0A1D2YTM4-F1
#
_entry.id   AF-A0A1D2YTM4-F1
#
_cell.length_a   1.000
_cell.length_b   1.000
_cell.length_c   1.000
_cell.angle_alpha   90.00
_cell.angle_beta   90.00
_cell.angle_gamma   90.00
#
_symmetry.space_group_name_H-M   'P 1'
#
loop_
_entity.id
_entity.type
_entity.pdbx_description
1 polymer ?
#
loop_
_entity_poly.entity_id
_entity_poly.type
_entity_poly.pdbx_seq_one_letter_code
_entity_poly.pdbx_strand_id
1 'polypeptide(L)'
;MKNNVTIKFRRKGFLSRDELNENNVVVYESTSLISSMSYAGPSSIIEKSKSISDTFKKKLKKINGYFSLGTTDGEYRNVHVYSKKARYLDGINRICYISQNSKDELLVSEYRGSRTSKYSGLYRELEKRLNERGFENAGGKYIITVNNIEEFVEIVNNLIFEHVENQLQLVPVNEIDSLIIEGKKYYYYKAYWVKSMDDMNGGINAEIDKIGDIDNFIKTLANYIVNTQDINELDKLNEKFSDLKKIIENRIENLKQVDLI
;
A
#
# COMPACT_ATOMS: atom_id res chain seq x y z
N MET A 1 -18.93 -16.05 14.67
CA MET A 1 -19.82 -15.02 14.09
C MET A 1 -18.95 -13.93 13.49
N LYS A 2 -19.07 -13.64 12.19
CA LYS A 2 -18.28 -12.57 11.54
C LYS A 2 -18.84 -11.22 12.00
N ASN A 3 -18.09 -10.48 12.82
CA ASN A 3 -18.42 -9.09 13.13
C ASN A 3 -18.27 -8.27 11.83
N ASN A 4 -19.38 -7.94 11.18
CA ASN A 4 -19.39 -7.00 10.07
C ASN A 4 -19.04 -5.61 10.60
N VAL A 5 -17.76 -5.28 10.61
CA VAL A 5 -17.26 -3.95 10.96
C VAL A 5 -17.84 -2.94 9.98
N THR A 6 -18.67 -2.02 10.48
CA THR A 6 -19.29 -0.96 9.65
C THR A 6 -18.32 0.20 9.49
N ILE A 7 -17.87 0.46 8.26
CA ILE A 7 -17.00 1.61 7.93
C ILE A 7 -17.86 2.86 7.73
N LYS A 8 -17.49 3.95 8.42
CA LYS A 8 -18.09 5.28 8.23
C LYS A 8 -17.11 6.18 7.48
N PHE A 9 -17.51 6.66 6.32
CA PHE A 9 -16.74 7.65 5.55
C PHE A 9 -17.01 9.06 6.07
N ARG A 10 -15.96 9.80 6.44
CA ARG A 10 -16.08 11.16 6.97
C ARG A 10 -14.93 12.04 6.56
N ARG A 11 -15.23 13.32 6.29
CA ARG A 11 -14.21 14.36 6.11
C ARG A 11 -13.46 14.65 7.41
N LYS A 12 -14.16 14.82 8.54
CA LYS A 12 -13.56 15.09 9.86
C LYS A 12 -13.58 13.81 10.69
N GLY A 13 -12.38 13.34 11.06
CA GLY A 13 -12.17 12.15 11.89
C GLY A 13 -12.16 12.49 13.37
N PHE A 14 -11.37 11.76 14.15
CA PHE A 14 -11.20 11.97 15.59
C PHE A 14 -10.05 12.93 15.90
N LEU A 15 -10.12 13.65 17.01
CA LEU A 15 -9.10 14.65 17.40
C LEU A 15 -7.89 14.01 18.09
N SER A 16 -8.07 12.82 18.67
CA SER A 16 -7.04 12.00 19.27
C SER A 16 -7.03 10.59 18.69
N ARG A 17 -5.92 9.87 18.87
CA ARG A 17 -5.82 8.45 18.50
C ARG A 17 -6.67 7.58 19.43
N ASP A 18 -6.80 7.95 20.68
CA ASP A 18 -7.49 7.15 21.71
C ASP A 18 -9.02 7.10 21.49
N GLU A 19 -9.56 8.04 20.72
CA GLU A 19 -10.96 8.03 20.28
C GLU A 19 -11.23 7.02 19.14
N LEU A 20 -10.19 6.44 18.53
CA LEU A 20 -10.35 5.40 17.53
C LEU A 20 -10.81 4.12 18.20
N ASN A 21 -11.96 3.61 17.77
CA ASN A 21 -12.58 2.42 18.29
C ASN A 21 -12.89 1.47 17.13
N GLU A 22 -12.50 0.21 17.26
CA GLU A 22 -12.72 -0.85 16.27
C GLU A 22 -14.20 -1.11 16.00
N ASN A 23 -15.08 -0.79 16.95
CA ASN A 23 -16.53 -0.83 16.78
C ASN A 23 -17.10 0.42 16.07
N ASN A 24 -16.27 1.43 15.82
CA ASN A 24 -16.65 2.69 15.18
C ASN A 24 -15.56 3.15 14.21
N VAL A 25 -15.31 2.35 13.19
CA VAL A 25 -14.29 2.61 12.17
C VAL A 25 -14.67 3.82 11.33
N VAL A 26 -13.82 4.86 11.36
CA VAL A 26 -13.92 6.04 10.50
C VAL A 26 -12.76 6.06 9.52
N VAL A 27 -13.08 6.13 8.23
CA VAL A 27 -12.12 6.28 7.13
C VAL A 27 -12.30 7.66 6.50
N TYR A 28 -11.19 8.31 6.16
CA TYR A 28 -11.23 9.62 5.53
C TYR A 28 -11.86 9.54 4.13
N GLU A 29 -12.80 10.45 3.87
CA GLU A 29 -13.34 10.71 2.53
C GLU A 29 -13.14 12.18 2.20
N SER A 30 -12.59 12.44 1.01
CA SER A 30 -12.32 13.80 0.55
C SER A 30 -13.58 14.47 0.00
N THR A 31 -13.58 15.80 -0.06
CA THR A 31 -14.58 16.58 -0.80
C THR A 31 -14.11 16.98 -2.20
N SER A 32 -12.84 16.71 -2.53
CA SER A 32 -12.25 17.04 -3.82
C SER A 32 -12.66 16.01 -4.87
N LEU A 33 -13.65 16.35 -5.69
CA LEU A 33 -14.10 15.49 -6.79
C LEU A 33 -13.03 15.38 -7.88
N ILE A 34 -12.84 14.18 -8.42
CA ILE A 34 -11.95 13.98 -9.59
C ILE A 34 -12.44 14.83 -10.76
N SER A 35 -13.75 14.84 -11.00
CA SER A 35 -14.39 15.54 -12.13
C SER A 35 -14.28 17.06 -12.09
N SER A 36 -14.01 17.66 -10.91
CA SER A 36 -13.92 19.12 -10.77
C SER A 36 -12.50 19.66 -10.84
N MET A 37 -11.48 18.80 -10.94
CA MET A 37 -10.07 19.19 -10.88
C MET A 37 -9.43 19.17 -12.26
N SER A 38 -8.85 20.29 -12.70
CA SER A 38 -8.20 20.40 -14.03
C SER A 38 -6.98 19.49 -14.22
N TYR A 39 -6.44 18.98 -13.11
CA TYR A 39 -5.29 18.07 -13.01
C TYR A 39 -5.68 16.64 -12.63
N ALA A 40 -6.98 16.32 -12.58
CA ALA A 40 -7.47 14.95 -12.43
C ALA A 40 -8.50 14.61 -13.51
N GLY A 41 -8.64 13.32 -13.83
CA GLY A 41 -9.57 12.87 -14.85
C GLY A 41 -9.17 11.54 -15.46
N PRO A 42 -9.64 11.20 -16.67
CA PRO A 42 -9.21 10.00 -17.39
C PRO A 42 -7.69 9.92 -17.52
N SER A 43 -7.15 8.71 -17.66
CA SER A 43 -5.71 8.46 -17.81
C SER A 43 -5.02 9.32 -18.89
N SER A 44 -5.76 9.81 -19.89
CA SER A 44 -5.29 10.75 -20.91
C SER A 44 -4.67 12.03 -20.34
N ILE A 45 -5.03 12.43 -19.11
CA ILE A 45 -4.47 13.61 -18.44
C ILE A 45 -2.96 13.51 -18.21
N ILE A 46 -2.40 12.30 -18.23
CA ILE A 46 -0.95 12.04 -18.09
C ILE A 46 -0.09 12.85 -19.07
N GLU A 47 -0.64 13.26 -20.22
CA GLU A 47 0.04 14.13 -21.18
C GLU A 47 0.47 15.47 -20.61
N LYS A 48 -0.25 15.97 -19.60
CA LYS A 48 0.09 17.22 -18.92
C LYS A 48 1.31 17.06 -18.01
N SER A 49 1.74 15.84 -17.68
CA SER A 49 2.90 15.60 -16.84
C SER A 49 4.20 15.99 -17.56
N LYS A 50 5.02 16.79 -16.88
CA LYS A 50 6.36 17.20 -17.32
C LYS A 50 7.45 16.23 -16.89
N SER A 51 7.21 15.42 -15.86
CA SER A 51 8.23 14.49 -15.32
C SER A 51 8.20 13.11 -15.97
N ILE A 52 7.05 12.69 -16.50
CA ILE A 52 6.92 11.35 -17.10
C ILE A 52 7.36 11.40 -18.57
N SER A 53 8.20 10.47 -19.01
CA SER A 53 8.67 10.44 -20.40
C SER A 53 7.55 10.04 -21.37
N ASP A 54 7.61 10.53 -22.62
CA ASP A 54 6.55 10.29 -23.60
C ASP A 54 6.37 8.80 -23.95
N THR A 55 7.44 8.01 -23.85
CA THR A 55 7.38 6.55 -23.97
C THR A 55 6.45 5.95 -22.92
N PHE A 56 6.60 6.34 -21.66
CA PHE A 56 5.74 5.87 -20.57
C PHE A 56 4.33 6.43 -20.68
N LYS A 57 4.15 7.72 -21.02
CA LYS A 57 2.82 8.34 -21.19
C LYS A 57 1.94 7.53 -22.15
N LYS A 58 2.48 7.18 -23.32
CA LYS A 58 1.76 6.39 -24.35
C LYS A 58 1.25 5.06 -23.82
N LYS A 59 2.02 4.38 -22.97
CA LYS A 59 1.65 3.08 -22.39
C LYS A 59 0.69 3.25 -21.21
N LEU A 60 0.97 4.18 -20.29
CA LEU A 60 0.14 4.45 -19.11
C LEU A 60 -1.27 4.94 -19.45
N LYS A 61 -1.46 5.64 -20.57
CA LYS A 61 -2.79 6.01 -21.08
C LYS A 61 -3.74 4.83 -21.31
N LYS A 62 -3.19 3.64 -21.52
CA LYS A 62 -4.00 2.42 -21.71
C LYS A 62 -4.58 1.90 -20.38
N ILE A 63 -4.21 2.50 -19.24
CA ILE A 63 -4.87 2.21 -17.96
C ILE A 63 -6.29 2.74 -18.00
N ASN A 64 -7.25 1.85 -17.74
CA ASN A 64 -8.68 2.08 -17.79
C ASN A 64 -9.19 2.68 -16.46
N GLY A 65 -8.54 3.74 -15.98
CA GLY A 65 -8.81 4.36 -14.68
C GLY A 65 -8.72 5.88 -14.73
N TYR A 66 -8.69 6.49 -13.54
CA TYR A 66 -8.49 7.93 -13.38
C TYR A 66 -7.09 8.25 -12.87
N PHE A 67 -6.55 9.36 -13.32
CA PHE A 67 -5.24 9.86 -12.93
C PHE A 67 -5.42 11.22 -12.27
N SER A 68 -4.55 11.54 -11.31
CA SER A 68 -4.39 12.89 -10.77
C SER A 68 -2.91 13.23 -10.72
N LEU A 69 -2.55 14.43 -11.19
CA LEU A 69 -1.16 14.86 -11.25
C LEU A 69 -0.80 15.73 -10.04
N GLY A 70 0.26 15.35 -9.33
CA GLY A 70 0.86 16.17 -8.29
C GLY A 70 1.56 17.39 -8.89
N THR A 71 1.50 18.51 -8.18
CA THR A 71 2.17 19.75 -8.57
C THR A 71 3.42 20.00 -7.72
N THR A 72 4.51 20.38 -8.38
CA THR A 72 5.75 20.88 -7.77
C THR A 72 6.19 22.08 -8.56
N ASP A 73 6.41 23.21 -7.90
CA ASP A 73 6.82 24.48 -8.51
C ASP A 73 5.91 24.92 -9.68
N GLY A 74 4.60 24.67 -9.55
CA GLY A 74 3.60 25.02 -10.56
C GLY A 74 3.49 24.03 -11.73
N GLU A 75 4.36 23.03 -11.82
CA GLU A 75 4.31 22.03 -12.89
C GLU A 75 3.66 20.72 -12.44
N TYR A 76 2.90 20.11 -13.35
CA TYR A 76 2.36 18.75 -13.15
C TYR A 76 3.46 17.72 -13.33
N ARG A 77 3.65 16.84 -12.34
CA ARG A 77 4.73 15.85 -12.32
C ARG A 77 4.20 14.45 -12.05
N ASN A 78 4.31 13.99 -10.81
CA ASN A 78 4.03 12.62 -10.40
C ASN A 78 2.53 12.31 -10.47
N VAL A 79 2.20 11.02 -10.50
CA VAL A 79 0.86 10.55 -10.87
C VAL A 79 0.27 9.74 -9.72
N HIS A 80 -0.96 10.02 -9.36
CA HIS A 80 -1.80 9.13 -8.58
C HIS A 80 -2.72 8.39 -9.53
N VAL A 81 -2.71 7.06 -9.47
CA VAL A 81 -3.56 6.19 -10.28
C VAL A 81 -4.74 5.74 -9.42
N TYR A 82 -5.94 5.79 -9.98
CA TYR A 82 -7.20 5.45 -9.32
C TYR A 82 -8.03 4.51 -10.18
N SER A 83 -8.88 3.71 -9.52
CA SER A 83 -9.88 2.92 -10.21
C SER A 83 -11.01 3.78 -10.79
N LYS A 84 -11.84 3.20 -11.68
CA LYS A 84 -13.04 3.86 -12.20
C LYS A 84 -14.11 4.15 -11.15
N LYS A 85 -14.08 3.45 -10.01
CA LYS A 85 -15.00 3.70 -8.89
C LYS A 85 -14.60 4.94 -8.08
N ALA A 86 -13.43 5.53 -8.34
CA ALA A 86 -13.01 6.72 -7.63
C ALA A 86 -13.89 7.93 -7.99
N ARG A 87 -14.52 8.50 -6.96
CA ARG A 87 -15.25 9.77 -7.05
C ARG A 87 -14.40 10.96 -6.57
N TYR A 88 -13.60 10.74 -5.54
CA TYR A 88 -12.83 11.77 -4.85
C TYR A 88 -11.32 11.51 -4.92
N LEU A 89 -10.54 12.56 -4.67
CA LEU A 89 -9.09 12.51 -4.53
C LEU A 89 -8.68 12.15 -3.09
N ASP A 90 -8.86 10.89 -2.71
CA ASP A 90 -8.47 10.31 -1.42
C ASP A 90 -7.76 8.95 -1.59
N GLY A 91 -7.57 8.22 -0.48
CA GLY A 91 -6.90 6.92 -0.48
C GLY A 91 -7.79 5.75 -0.92
N ILE A 92 -9.13 5.85 -0.79
CA ILE A 92 -10.02 4.69 -0.80
C ILE A 92 -9.94 3.92 -2.12
N ASN A 93 -10.02 4.64 -3.24
CA ASN A 93 -10.01 4.04 -4.58
C ASN A 93 -8.68 4.27 -5.33
N ARG A 94 -7.64 4.70 -4.61
CA ARG A 94 -6.31 4.92 -5.17
C ARG A 94 -5.58 3.59 -5.26
N ILE A 95 -4.98 3.34 -6.42
CA ILE A 95 -4.20 2.14 -6.75
C ILE A 95 -2.76 2.35 -6.33
N CYS A 96 -2.09 3.35 -6.88
CA CYS A 96 -0.67 3.58 -6.61
C CYS A 96 -0.26 5.03 -6.89
N TYR A 97 0.98 5.32 -6.54
CA TYR A 97 1.70 6.52 -6.88
C TYR A 97 2.85 6.19 -7.84
N ILE A 98 2.99 6.98 -8.90
CA ILE A 98 4.01 6.81 -9.93
C ILE A 98 4.87 8.07 -10.01
N SER A 99 6.19 7.88 -10.01
CA SER A 99 7.19 8.91 -10.28
C SER A 99 8.23 8.40 -11.27
N GLN A 100 8.83 9.29 -12.05
CA GLN A 100 9.94 8.92 -12.93
C GLN A 100 11.23 8.74 -12.10
N ASN A 101 11.97 7.64 -12.31
CA ASN A 101 13.30 7.43 -11.73
C ASN A 101 14.41 7.92 -12.66
N SER A 102 14.38 7.41 -13.89
CA SER A 102 15.30 7.68 -15.00
C SER A 102 14.50 7.69 -16.29
N LYS A 103 15.08 7.99 -17.46
CA LYS A 103 14.32 8.04 -18.73
C LYS A 103 13.57 6.73 -19.05
N ASP A 104 14.12 5.61 -18.60
CA ASP A 104 13.67 4.26 -18.95
C ASP A 104 13.05 3.50 -17.77
N GLU A 105 12.85 4.17 -16.63
CA GLU A 105 12.31 3.58 -15.40
C GLU A 105 11.31 4.50 -14.68
N LEU A 106 10.23 3.90 -14.21
CA LEU A 106 9.29 4.45 -13.25
C LEU A 106 9.45 3.77 -11.89
N LEU A 107 9.18 4.52 -10.82
CA LEU A 107 8.93 3.96 -9.49
C LEU A 107 7.43 3.94 -9.23
N VAL A 108 6.93 2.79 -8.80
CA VAL A 108 5.54 2.58 -8.38
C VAL A 108 5.51 2.23 -6.90
N SER A 109 4.71 2.96 -6.12
CA SER A 109 4.68 2.82 -4.66
C SER A 109 3.32 3.16 -4.06
N GLU A 110 3.14 2.80 -2.78
CA GLU A 110 2.05 3.35 -1.99
C GLU A 110 2.28 4.85 -1.75
N TYR A 111 1.23 5.66 -1.85
CA TYR A 111 1.39 7.08 -1.55
C TYR A 111 1.55 7.30 -0.04
N ARG A 112 2.67 7.91 0.37
CA ARG A 112 2.96 8.27 1.78
C ARG A 112 3.15 9.77 2.02
N GLY A 113 2.71 10.63 1.09
CA GLY A 113 2.88 12.08 1.19
C GLY A 113 1.95 12.75 2.23
N SER A 114 2.03 14.08 2.39
CA SER A 114 1.36 14.78 3.50
C SER A 114 0.03 15.46 3.16
N ARG A 115 -0.30 15.62 1.86
CA ARG A 115 -1.40 16.50 1.41
C ARG A 115 -2.76 15.81 1.32
N THR A 116 -2.79 14.49 1.23
CA THR A 116 -4.02 13.68 1.16
C THR A 116 -3.83 12.43 2.03
N SER A 117 -4.82 11.53 2.06
CA SER A 117 -4.68 10.24 2.75
C SER A 117 -3.37 9.55 2.38
N LYS A 118 -2.64 9.10 3.39
CA LYS A 118 -1.27 8.57 3.27
C LYS A 118 -1.28 7.06 3.00
N TYR A 119 -2.21 6.65 2.16
CA TYR A 119 -2.34 5.27 1.72
C TYR A 119 -3.03 5.22 0.35
N SER A 120 -2.95 4.03 -0.26
CA SER A 120 -3.65 3.69 -1.49
C SER A 120 -4.40 2.40 -1.24
N GLY A 121 -5.74 2.46 -1.16
CA GLY A 121 -6.58 1.35 -0.72
C GLY A 121 -6.47 0.10 -1.60
N LEU A 122 -6.10 0.23 -2.87
CA LEU A 122 -5.90 -0.90 -3.79
C LEU A 122 -4.43 -1.35 -3.89
N TYR A 123 -3.52 -0.72 -3.15
CA TYR A 123 -2.08 -0.96 -3.33
C TYR A 123 -1.62 -2.34 -2.88
N ARG A 124 -2.18 -2.90 -1.79
CA ARG A 124 -1.78 -4.24 -1.32
C ARG A 124 -2.06 -5.32 -2.35
N GLU A 125 -3.21 -5.24 -3.01
CA GLU A 125 -3.56 -6.15 -4.11
C GLU A 125 -2.69 -5.93 -5.34
N LEU A 126 -2.31 -4.68 -5.64
CA LEU A 126 -1.32 -4.40 -6.68
C LEU A 126 0.04 -5.02 -6.32
N GLU A 127 0.52 -4.78 -5.10
CA GLU A 127 1.80 -5.26 -4.57
C GLU A 127 1.91 -6.78 -4.67
N LYS A 128 0.87 -7.51 -4.23
CA LYS A 128 0.78 -8.97 -4.38
C LYS A 128 0.98 -9.40 -5.83
N ARG A 129 0.25 -8.79 -6.78
CA ARG A 129 0.34 -9.13 -8.21
C ARG A 129 1.71 -8.80 -8.81
N LEU A 130 2.32 -7.69 -8.40
CA LEU A 130 3.66 -7.31 -8.86
C LEU A 130 4.71 -8.30 -8.34
N ASN A 131 4.60 -8.76 -7.10
CA ASN A 131 5.45 -9.80 -6.54
C ASN A 131 5.29 -11.14 -7.27
N GLU A 132 4.05 -11.57 -7.51
CA GLU A 132 3.74 -12.82 -8.23
C GLU A 132 4.29 -12.81 -9.65
N ARG A 133 4.37 -11.64 -10.30
CA ARG A 133 4.95 -11.46 -11.63
C ARG A 133 6.45 -11.15 -11.62
N GLY A 134 7.09 -11.13 -10.46
CA GLY A 134 8.55 -10.98 -10.34
C GLY A 134 9.07 -9.57 -10.64
N PHE A 135 8.26 -8.52 -10.46
CA PHE A 135 8.74 -7.15 -10.59
C PHE A 135 9.77 -6.83 -9.49
N GLU A 136 10.84 -6.15 -9.87
CA GLU A 136 11.88 -5.72 -8.93
C GLU A 136 11.32 -4.73 -7.90
N ASN A 137 11.58 -4.98 -6.62
CA ASN A 137 11.22 -4.12 -5.50
C ASN A 137 12.48 -3.62 -4.79
N ALA A 138 12.65 -2.29 -4.77
CA ALA A 138 13.72 -1.63 -4.04
C ALA A 138 13.12 -0.75 -2.92
N GLY A 139 13.05 -1.31 -1.71
CA GLY A 139 12.62 -0.57 -0.52
C GLY A 139 11.16 -0.12 -0.54
N GLY A 140 10.25 -0.99 -0.99
CA GLY A 140 8.81 -0.69 -1.08
C GLY A 140 8.44 0.14 -2.30
N LYS A 141 9.29 0.14 -3.32
CA LYS A 141 9.05 0.78 -4.62
C LYS A 141 9.35 -0.22 -5.72
N TYR A 142 8.37 -0.45 -6.58
CA TYR A 142 8.53 -1.32 -7.75
C TYR A 142 9.12 -0.54 -8.90
N ILE A 143 10.13 -1.12 -9.56
CA ILE A 143 10.78 -0.55 -10.73
C ILE A 143 10.06 -1.08 -11.97
N ILE A 144 9.46 -0.16 -12.74
CA ILE A 144 8.79 -0.46 -14.01
C ILE A 144 9.64 0.10 -15.14
N THR A 145 10.16 -0.76 -15.99
CA THR A 145 11.00 -0.41 -17.13
C THR A 145 10.16 -0.26 -18.39
N VAL A 146 10.74 0.30 -19.45
CA VAL A 146 10.12 0.33 -20.79
C VAL A 146 9.77 -1.07 -21.32
N ASN A 147 10.44 -2.12 -20.85
CA ASN A 147 10.25 -3.49 -21.31
C ASN A 147 9.08 -4.20 -20.62
N ASN A 148 8.77 -3.85 -19.36
CA ASN A 148 7.71 -4.51 -18.58
C ASN A 148 6.49 -3.60 -18.31
N ILE A 149 6.48 -2.36 -18.81
CA ILE A 149 5.37 -1.42 -18.64
C ILE A 149 4.03 -1.94 -19.18
N GLU A 150 4.04 -2.74 -20.25
CA GLU A 150 2.79 -3.29 -20.79
C GLU A 150 2.16 -4.32 -19.85
N GLU A 151 2.98 -5.17 -19.24
CA GLU A 151 2.54 -6.10 -18.20
C GLU A 151 2.06 -5.35 -16.95
N PHE A 152 2.76 -4.30 -16.52
CA PHE A 152 2.29 -3.44 -15.43
C PHE A 152 0.89 -2.86 -15.72
N VAL A 153 0.67 -2.35 -16.94
CA VAL A 153 -0.63 -1.81 -17.35
C VAL A 153 -1.71 -2.88 -17.35
N GLU A 154 -1.39 -4.10 -17.80
CA GLU A 154 -2.31 -5.25 -17.75
C GLU A 154 -2.71 -5.58 -16.30
N ILE A 155 -1.74 -5.69 -15.40
CA ILE A 155 -1.98 -5.96 -13.97
C ILE A 155 -2.90 -4.91 -13.36
N VAL A 156 -2.63 -3.62 -13.60
CA VAL A 156 -3.45 -2.52 -13.10
C VAL A 156 -4.87 -2.58 -13.68
N ASN A 157 -5.01 -2.86 -14.96
CA ASN A 157 -6.32 -2.99 -15.61
C ASN A 157 -7.14 -4.17 -15.07
N ASN A 158 -6.50 -5.32 -14.83
CA ASN A 158 -7.13 -6.47 -14.22
C ASN A 158 -7.60 -6.14 -12.79
N LEU A 159 -6.77 -5.45 -12.00
CA LEU A 159 -7.17 -5.00 -10.66
C LEU A 159 -8.35 -4.01 -10.70
N ILE A 160 -8.35 -3.08 -11.66
CA ILE A 160 -9.48 -2.17 -11.87
C ILE A 160 -10.76 -2.94 -12.22
N PHE A 161 -10.65 -3.94 -13.11
CA PHE A 161 -11.78 -4.77 -13.51
C PHE A 161 -12.37 -5.51 -12.31
N GLU A 162 -11.55 -6.24 -11.54
CA GLU A 162 -12.00 -6.96 -10.35
C GLU A 162 -12.63 -6.03 -9.31
N HIS A 163 -12.06 -4.84 -9.12
CA HIS A 163 -12.64 -3.82 -8.26
C HIS A 163 -14.00 -3.34 -8.75
N VAL A 164 -14.15 -3.07 -10.07
CA VAL A 164 -15.41 -2.63 -10.67
C VAL A 164 -16.49 -3.71 -10.55
N GLU A 165 -16.14 -4.97 -10.78
CA GLU A 165 -17.03 -6.14 -10.69
C GLU A 165 -17.33 -6.58 -9.24
N ASN A 166 -16.93 -5.79 -8.23
CA ASN A 166 -17.17 -6.06 -6.81
C ASN A 166 -16.57 -7.39 -6.32
N GLN A 167 -15.45 -7.81 -6.93
CA GLN A 167 -14.70 -9.00 -6.50
C GLN A 167 -13.76 -8.71 -5.33
N LEU A 168 -13.62 -7.45 -4.94
CA LEU A 168 -12.83 -7.00 -3.80
C LEU A 168 -13.75 -6.45 -2.70
N GLN A 169 -13.33 -6.63 -1.46
CA GLN A 169 -14.02 -6.11 -0.29
C GLN A 169 -13.13 -5.08 0.42
N LEU A 170 -13.71 -3.94 0.80
CA LEU A 170 -13.00 -2.94 1.57
C LEU A 170 -13.00 -3.35 3.04
N VAL A 171 -11.81 -3.52 3.60
CA VAL A 171 -11.64 -3.95 4.98
C VAL A 171 -10.74 -2.95 5.72
N PRO A 172 -11.17 -2.46 6.89
CA PRO A 172 -10.34 -1.58 7.70
C PRO A 172 -9.24 -2.38 8.39
N VAL A 173 -8.10 -1.75 8.60
CA VAL A 173 -6.94 -2.36 9.25
C VAL A 173 -6.53 -1.52 10.45
N ASN A 174 -5.80 -2.12 11.40
CA ASN A 174 -5.24 -1.41 12.56
C ASN A 174 -4.01 -0.55 12.20
N GLU A 175 -4.13 0.23 11.14
CA GLU A 175 -3.17 1.25 10.75
C GLU A 175 -3.85 2.60 10.72
N ILE A 176 -3.21 3.58 11.33
CA ILE A 176 -3.80 4.90 11.53
C ILE A 176 -3.23 5.89 10.53
N ASP A 177 -4.12 6.53 9.79
CA ASP A 177 -3.81 7.71 8.99
C ASP A 177 -4.10 8.99 9.80
N SER A 178 -3.48 10.10 9.39
CA SER A 178 -3.79 11.40 9.94
C SER A 178 -3.66 12.52 8.92
N LEU A 179 -4.61 13.45 8.95
CA LEU A 179 -4.66 14.62 8.07
C LEU A 179 -4.81 15.90 8.90
N ILE A 180 -4.26 17.00 8.40
CA ILE A 180 -4.51 18.33 8.95
C ILE A 180 -5.59 19.00 8.10
N ILE A 181 -6.72 19.34 8.71
CA ILE A 181 -7.86 20.00 8.06
C ILE A 181 -8.19 21.24 8.88
N GLU A 182 -8.21 22.41 8.24
CA GLU A 182 -8.55 23.68 8.91
C GLU A 182 -7.67 23.93 10.16
N GLY A 183 -6.38 23.58 10.06
CA GLY A 183 -5.40 23.74 11.15
C GLY A 183 -5.48 22.67 12.27
N LYS A 184 -6.43 21.73 12.21
CA LYS A 184 -6.58 20.67 13.20
C LYS A 184 -6.17 19.32 12.64
N LYS A 185 -5.44 18.54 13.43
CA LYS A 185 -5.07 17.16 13.08
C LYS A 185 -6.22 16.22 13.43
N TYR A 186 -6.61 15.40 12.46
CA TYR A 186 -7.62 14.36 12.60
C TYR A 186 -7.00 12.99 12.35
N TYR A 187 -7.51 11.97 13.03
CA TYR A 187 -7.08 10.57 12.92
C TYR A 187 -8.18 9.69 12.34
N TYR A 188 -7.77 8.71 11.54
CA TYR A 188 -8.63 7.80 10.80
C TYR A 188 -8.00 6.41 10.75
N TYR A 189 -8.84 5.38 10.59
CA TYR A 189 -8.35 4.08 10.15
C TYR A 189 -8.00 4.13 8.65
N LYS A 190 -6.97 3.40 8.26
CA LYS A 190 -6.79 3.00 6.87
C LYS A 190 -7.73 1.84 6.54
N ALA A 191 -8.06 1.72 5.26
CA ALA A 191 -8.82 0.59 4.76
C ALA A 191 -8.31 0.18 3.39
N TYR A 192 -8.23 -1.12 3.15
CA TYR A 192 -7.69 -1.69 1.92
C TYR A 192 -8.72 -2.60 1.26
N TRP A 193 -8.76 -2.57 -0.06
CA TRP A 193 -9.53 -3.51 -0.87
C TRP A 193 -8.74 -4.81 -0.98
N VAL A 194 -9.37 -5.92 -0.62
CA VAL A 194 -8.76 -7.26 -0.63
C VAL A 194 -9.67 -8.27 -1.32
N LYS A 195 -9.09 -9.29 -1.96
CA LYS A 195 -9.84 -10.33 -2.68
C LYS A 195 -10.39 -11.41 -1.75
N SER A 196 -9.61 -11.86 -0.79
CA SER A 196 -10.05 -12.73 0.31
C SER A 196 -9.74 -12.10 1.67
N MET A 197 -10.52 -12.42 2.70
CA MET A 197 -10.14 -12.09 4.08
C MET A 197 -8.88 -12.87 4.52
N ASP A 198 -8.61 -14.03 3.91
CA ASP A 198 -7.39 -14.80 4.18
C ASP A 198 -6.13 -14.12 3.60
N ASP A 199 -6.31 -13.17 2.66
CA ASP A 199 -5.22 -12.35 2.13
C ASP A 199 -4.84 -11.20 3.09
N MET A 200 -5.46 -11.12 4.28
CA MET A 200 -5.12 -10.14 5.30
C MET A 200 -4.19 -10.69 6.40
N ASN A 201 -2.92 -10.29 6.34
CA ASN A 201 -2.10 -10.13 7.56
C ASN A 201 -2.46 -8.82 8.29
N GLY A 202 -3.73 -8.58 8.62
CA GLY A 202 -4.11 -7.31 9.27
C GLY A 202 -5.59 -6.96 9.44
N GLY A 203 -6.51 -7.93 9.43
CA GLY A 203 -7.89 -7.66 9.82
C GLY A 203 -7.97 -7.23 11.29
N ILE A 204 -8.96 -6.40 11.63
CA ILE A 204 -9.22 -5.94 13.02
C ILE A 204 -9.48 -7.11 14.00
N ASN A 205 -9.79 -8.31 13.50
CA ASN A 205 -9.91 -9.54 14.28
C ASN A 205 -8.90 -10.63 13.87
N ALA A 206 -7.82 -10.29 13.18
CA ALA A 206 -6.74 -11.23 12.99
C ALA A 206 -5.98 -11.31 14.32
N GLU A 207 -6.19 -12.38 15.08
CA GLU A 207 -5.09 -12.94 15.85
C GLU A 207 -3.89 -12.92 14.93
N ILE A 208 -2.91 -12.11 15.30
CA ILE A 208 -1.72 -11.86 14.51
C ILE A 208 -1.18 -13.24 14.14
N ASP A 209 -1.30 -13.65 12.87
CA ASP A 209 -0.58 -14.84 12.39
C ASP A 209 0.88 -14.43 12.21
N LYS A 210 1.47 -14.14 13.36
CA LYS A 210 2.84 -13.70 13.60
C LYS A 210 3.81 -14.68 12.96
N ILE A 211 3.37 -15.92 12.75
CA ILE A 211 4.15 -17.00 12.14
C ILE A 211 4.23 -16.82 10.63
N GLY A 212 3.14 -16.48 9.93
CA GLY A 212 3.17 -16.27 8.47
C GLY A 212 4.05 -15.09 8.02
N ASP A 213 4.04 -13.98 8.77
CA ASP A 213 4.96 -12.85 8.53
C ASP A 213 6.42 -13.23 8.84
N ILE A 214 6.65 -14.06 9.87
CA ILE A 214 7.96 -14.62 10.17
C ILE A 214 8.42 -15.55 9.04
N ASP A 215 7.55 -16.38 8.46
CA ASP A 215 7.91 -17.30 7.38
C ASP A 215 8.36 -16.56 6.12
N ASN A 216 7.69 -15.47 5.75
CA ASN A 216 8.09 -14.65 4.60
C ASN A 216 9.40 -13.92 4.87
N PHE A 217 9.61 -13.44 6.11
CA PHE A 217 10.88 -12.84 6.51
C PHE A 217 12.02 -13.87 6.50
N ILE A 218 11.78 -15.10 6.98
CA ILE A 218 12.72 -16.22 6.94
C ILE A 218 13.07 -16.57 5.49
N LYS A 219 12.11 -16.62 4.57
CA LYS A 219 12.39 -16.88 3.13
C LYS A 219 13.27 -15.79 2.52
N THR A 220 12.98 -14.53 2.83
CA THR A 220 13.79 -13.38 2.35
C THR A 220 15.22 -13.44 2.91
N LEU A 221 15.36 -13.74 4.21
CA LEU A 221 16.64 -13.93 4.86
C LEU A 221 17.43 -15.11 4.28
N ALA A 222 16.76 -16.24 4.02
CA ALA A 222 17.38 -17.40 3.41
C ALA A 222 17.93 -17.07 2.02
N ASN A 223 17.17 -16.34 1.21
CA ASN A 223 17.64 -15.86 -0.09
C ASN A 223 18.85 -14.91 0.05
N TYR A 224 18.85 -14.01 1.03
CA TYR A 224 20.02 -13.17 1.30
C TYR A 224 21.25 -14.02 1.66
N ILE A 225 21.12 -14.94 2.63
CA ILE A 225 22.21 -15.82 3.09
C ILE A 225 22.83 -16.61 1.93
N VAL A 226 21.99 -17.19 1.05
CA VAL A 226 22.47 -17.99 -0.10
C VAL A 226 23.25 -17.14 -1.10
N ASN A 227 22.94 -15.85 -1.21
CA ASN A 227 23.56 -14.95 -2.19
C ASN A 227 24.69 -14.08 -1.60
N THR A 228 24.88 -14.06 -0.28
CA THR A 228 25.95 -13.29 0.37
C THR A 228 27.32 -13.91 0.12
N GLN A 229 28.27 -13.10 -0.33
CA GLN A 229 29.67 -13.51 -0.58
C GLN A 229 30.65 -13.07 0.53
N ASP A 230 30.20 -12.27 1.51
CA ASP A 230 31.01 -11.83 2.64
C ASP A 230 30.76 -12.70 3.89
N ILE A 231 31.77 -13.47 4.29
CA ILE A 231 31.71 -14.35 5.46
C ILE A 231 31.52 -13.58 6.77
N ASN A 232 32.03 -12.36 6.89
CA ASN A 232 31.91 -11.56 8.11
C ASN A 232 30.46 -11.05 8.30
N GLU A 233 29.73 -10.83 7.21
CA GLU A 233 28.30 -10.49 7.29
C GLU A 233 27.49 -11.70 7.76
N LEU A 234 27.83 -12.91 7.28
CA LEU A 234 27.20 -14.15 7.71
C LEU A 234 27.48 -14.47 9.19
N ASP A 235 28.70 -14.23 9.67
CA ASP A 235 29.05 -14.43 11.09
C ASP A 235 28.26 -13.51 12.02
N LYS A 236 28.17 -12.22 11.69
CA LYS A 236 27.33 -11.26 12.46
C LYS A 236 25.86 -11.64 12.45
N LEU A 237 25.36 -12.17 11.33
CA LEU A 237 23.98 -12.62 11.23
C LEU A 237 23.74 -13.87 12.09
N ASN A 238 24.69 -14.80 12.10
CA ASN A 238 24.65 -16.00 12.94
C ASN A 238 24.64 -15.67 14.44
N GLU A 239 25.45 -14.70 14.89
CA GLU A 239 25.42 -14.22 16.28
C GLU A 239 24.03 -13.71 16.66
N LYS A 240 23.41 -12.88 15.80
CA LYS A 240 22.05 -12.37 16.03
C LYS A 240 21.01 -13.48 16.11
N PHE A 241 21.12 -14.53 15.27
CA PHE A 241 20.23 -15.70 15.36
C PHE A 241 20.42 -16.47 16.65
N SER A 242 21.67 -16.62 17.12
CA SER A 242 21.95 -17.27 18.40
C SER A 242 21.33 -16.50 19.57
N ASP A 243 21.39 -15.18 19.56
CA ASP A 243 20.79 -14.35 20.61
C ASP A 243 19.26 -14.44 20.59
N LEU A 244 18.65 -14.37 19.40
CA LEU A 244 17.21 -14.53 19.25
C LEU A 244 16.75 -15.91 19.75
N LYS A 245 17.48 -16.98 19.41
CA LYS A 245 17.18 -18.33 19.87
C LYS A 245 17.17 -18.41 21.40
N LYS A 246 18.19 -17.87 22.07
CA LYS A 246 18.25 -17.83 23.55
C LYS A 246 17.06 -17.10 24.15
N ILE A 247 16.66 -15.96 23.58
CA ILE A 247 15.51 -15.19 24.05
C ILE A 247 14.22 -16.02 23.95
N ILE A 248 14.02 -16.72 22.83
CA ILE A 248 12.86 -17.58 22.61
C ILE A 248 12.84 -18.76 23.59
N GLU A 249 13.96 -19.46 23.74
CA GLU A 249 14.10 -20.60 24.66
C GLU A 249 13.81 -20.19 26.10
N ASN A 250 14.42 -19.10 26.57
CA ASN A 250 14.15 -18.56 27.91
C ASN A 250 12.66 -18.21 28.10
N ARG A 251 11.99 -17.68 27.08
CA ARG A 251 10.56 -17.36 27.19
C ARG A 251 9.70 -18.62 27.27
N ILE A 252 10.03 -19.65 26.50
CA ILE A 252 9.34 -20.94 26.53
C ILE A 252 9.47 -21.59 27.91
N GLU A 253 10.67 -21.62 28.48
CA GLU A 253 10.91 -22.19 29.82
C GLU A 253 10.13 -21.44 30.90
N ASN A 254 10.15 -20.11 30.88
CA ASN A 254 9.39 -19.30 31.82
C ASN A 254 7.88 -19.56 31.72
N LEU A 255 7.33 -19.72 30.52
CA LEU A 255 5.91 -20.01 30.34
C LEU A 255 5.53 -21.41 30.86
N LYS A 256 6.37 -22.41 30.61
CA LYS A 256 6.16 -23.77 31.14
C LYS A 256 6.15 -23.81 32.68
N GLN A 257 6.93 -22.96 33.34
CA GLN A 257 6.94 -22.87 34.81
C GLN A 257 5.67 -22.22 35.36
N VAL A 258 5.02 -21.33 34.60
CA VAL A 258 3.77 -20.66 35.00
C VAL A 258 2.56 -21.59 34.84
N ASP A 259 2.55 -22.48 33.84
CA ASP A 259 1.49 -23.47 33.62
C ASP A 259 1.54 -24.69 34.58
N LEU A 260 2.55 -24.75 35.47
CA LEU A 260 2.74 -25.81 36.47
C LEU A 260 2.28 -25.41 37.90
N ILE A 261 1.59 -24.27 38.04
CA ILE A 261 1.02 -23.76 39.32
C ILE A 261 -0.51 -23.86 39.29
#